data_AF-A6T1T7-F1
#
_entry.id   AF-A6T1T7-F1
#
_cell.length_a   1.000
_cell.length_b   1.000
_cell.length_c   1.000
_cell.angle_alpha   90.00
_cell.angle_beta   90.00
_cell.angle_gamma   90.00
#
_symmetry.space_group_name_H-M   'P 1'
#
loop_
_entity.id
_entity.type
_entity.pdbx_description
1 polymer ?
#
loop_
_entity_poly.entity_id
_entity_poly.type
_entity_poly.pdbx_seq_one_letter_code
_entity_poly.pdbx_strand_id
1 'polypeptide(L)'
;MELIDNINRLLGDDLKQTLKPGARLKIAASCFSMYAFEALKAELEKIDELQFIFTSPTFTAKEVTDKIRKERKEFHIPKADRERSLYGSEFEIQLRNKLTQRAIAKECADWMRRKATFKSNRSKAPMQQFACVQAAATETAYMPLHGFTAVDLGYQQGNAVSNLVNKMDEPTFTATYLSLFNQIWQDPENVRADPNLSHRADPILSQGW
;
A
#
# COMPACT_ATOMS: atom_id res chain seq x y z
N MET A 1 3.94 -10.22 -21.89
CA MET A 1 4.35 -10.59 -20.51
C MET A 1 5.71 -10.00 -20.25
N GLU A 2 5.83 -9.20 -19.20
CA GLU A 2 7.07 -8.53 -18.82
C GLU A 2 7.39 -8.84 -17.35
N LEU A 3 8.67 -8.95 -17.01
CA LEU A 3 9.12 -9.18 -15.64
C LEU A 3 9.58 -7.85 -15.02
N ILE A 4 9.19 -7.61 -13.77
CA ILE A 4 9.58 -6.46 -12.96
C ILE A 4 10.31 -7.00 -11.73
N ASP A 5 11.54 -6.54 -11.52
CA ASP A 5 12.44 -7.05 -10.48
C ASP A 5 12.66 -6.07 -9.31
N ASN A 6 12.11 -4.86 -9.40
CA ASN A 6 12.35 -3.77 -8.46
C ASN A 6 13.85 -3.44 -8.27
N ILE A 7 14.68 -3.73 -9.28
CA ILE A 7 16.11 -3.39 -9.34
C ILE A 7 16.38 -2.58 -10.61
N ASN A 8 16.14 -3.18 -11.78
CA ASN A 8 16.31 -2.55 -13.08
C ASN A 8 15.01 -1.90 -13.56
N ARG A 9 13.88 -2.46 -13.14
CA ARG A 9 12.55 -1.93 -13.45
C ARG A 9 11.71 -1.91 -12.18
N LEU A 10 11.22 -0.74 -11.83
CA LEU A 10 10.40 -0.53 -10.64
C LEU A 10 8.93 -0.68 -10.97
N LEU A 11 8.21 -1.38 -10.10
CA LEU A 11 6.77 -1.55 -10.23
C LEU A 11 6.04 -0.21 -10.16
N GLY A 12 6.47 0.69 -9.27
CA GLY A 12 5.92 2.03 -9.16
C GLY A 12 6.00 2.80 -10.48
N ASP A 13 7.14 2.74 -11.17
CA ASP A 13 7.32 3.48 -12.42
C ASP A 13 6.51 2.86 -13.57
N ASP A 14 6.38 1.54 -13.62
CA ASP A 14 5.50 0.89 -14.59
C ASP A 14 4.02 1.21 -14.33
N LEU A 15 3.59 1.26 -13.06
CA LEU A 15 2.26 1.72 -12.69
C LEU A 15 2.02 3.17 -13.09
N LYS A 16 3.00 4.07 -12.93
CA LYS A 16 2.87 5.47 -13.40
C LYS A 16 2.61 5.55 -14.90
N GLN A 17 3.27 4.70 -15.68
CA GLN A 17 3.09 4.65 -17.12
C GLN A 17 1.74 4.04 -17.51
N THR A 18 1.27 3.05 -16.74
CA THR A 18 0.06 2.28 -17.05
C THR A 18 -1.22 2.99 -16.58
N LEU A 19 -1.17 3.73 -15.46
CA LEU A 19 -2.31 4.48 -14.93
C LEU A 19 -2.60 5.71 -15.78
N LYS A 20 -3.58 5.58 -16.68
CA LYS A 20 -4.08 6.68 -17.51
C LYS A 20 -5.28 7.38 -16.85
N PRO A 21 -5.57 8.65 -17.21
CA PRO A 21 -6.80 9.31 -16.78
C PRO A 21 -8.05 8.46 -17.10
N GLY A 22 -8.96 8.36 -16.15
CA GLY A 22 -10.17 7.54 -16.27
C GLY A 22 -9.96 6.03 -16.07
N ALA A 23 -8.75 5.58 -15.73
CA ALA A 23 -8.53 4.17 -15.39
C ALA A 23 -9.24 3.80 -14.07
N ARG A 24 -9.51 2.51 -13.89
CA ARG A 24 -9.95 1.92 -12.63
C ARG A 24 -8.90 0.96 -12.12
N LEU A 25 -8.42 1.20 -10.91
CA LEU A 25 -7.37 0.38 -10.30
C LEU A 25 -7.99 -0.58 -9.29
N LYS A 26 -7.78 -1.88 -9.49
CA LYS A 26 -8.30 -2.96 -8.64
C LYS A 26 -7.12 -3.69 -8.01
N ILE A 27 -7.06 -3.76 -6.68
CA ILE A 27 -5.92 -4.35 -5.96
C ILE A 27 -6.43 -5.32 -4.90
N ALA A 28 -5.92 -6.55 -4.90
CA ALA A 28 -6.02 -7.48 -3.79
C ALA A 28 -4.62 -7.66 -3.20
N ALA A 29 -4.37 -7.08 -2.03
CA ALA A 29 -3.06 -7.12 -1.39
C ALA A 29 -3.17 -7.14 0.14
N SER A 30 -2.08 -7.38 0.86
CA SER A 30 -2.10 -7.45 2.33
C SER A 30 -2.08 -6.07 3.02
N CYS A 31 -1.60 -5.04 2.31
CA CYS A 31 -1.14 -3.80 2.91
C CYS A 31 -1.35 -2.62 1.95
N PHE A 32 -1.78 -1.46 2.46
CA PHE A 32 -1.89 -0.19 1.75
C PHE A 32 -1.19 0.93 2.52
N SER A 33 -0.10 1.47 1.98
CA SER A 33 0.68 2.52 2.63
C SER A 33 0.36 3.90 2.06
N MET A 34 0.20 4.90 2.93
CA MET A 34 0.08 6.30 2.50
C MET A 34 1.32 6.81 1.73
N TYR A 35 2.50 6.19 1.92
CA TYR A 35 3.70 6.55 1.17
C TYR A 35 3.69 6.01 -0.26
N ALA A 36 3.07 4.85 -0.48
CA ALA A 36 2.81 4.35 -1.84
C ALA A 36 1.79 5.24 -2.56
N PHE A 37 0.76 5.69 -1.83
CA PHE A 37 -0.15 6.72 -2.33
C PHE A 37 0.60 8.00 -2.71
N GLU A 38 1.43 8.55 -1.81
CA GLU A 38 2.18 9.79 -2.09
C GLU A 38 3.08 9.65 -3.31
N ALA A 39 3.77 8.51 -3.46
CA ALA A 39 4.64 8.24 -4.59
C ALA A 39 3.93 8.15 -5.95
N LEU A 40 2.63 7.84 -5.95
CA LEU A 40 1.77 7.70 -7.14
C LEU A 40 0.63 8.73 -7.17
N LYS A 41 0.69 9.78 -6.33
CA LYS A 41 -0.42 10.71 -6.10
C LYS A 41 -0.89 11.39 -7.38
N ALA A 42 0.05 11.81 -8.23
CA ALA A 42 -0.27 12.50 -9.48
C ALA A 42 -1.06 11.63 -10.46
N GLU A 43 -0.84 10.32 -10.43
CA GLU A 43 -1.50 9.33 -11.26
C GLU A 43 -2.82 8.86 -10.62
N LEU A 44 -2.81 8.63 -9.31
CA LEU A 44 -3.98 8.24 -8.51
C LEU A 44 -5.05 9.34 -8.40
N GLU A 45 -4.72 10.62 -8.56
CA GLU A 45 -5.75 11.67 -8.65
C GLU A 45 -6.50 11.64 -10.00
N LYS A 46 -5.90 11.05 -11.05
CA LYS A 46 -6.46 11.02 -12.41
C LYS A 46 -7.33 9.79 -12.69
N ILE A 47 -7.27 8.76 -11.85
CA ILE A 47 -8.10 7.56 -12.00
C ILE A 47 -9.55 7.85 -11.60
N ASP A 48 -10.48 7.04 -12.11
CA ASP A 48 -11.89 7.12 -11.74
C ASP A 48 -12.11 6.57 -10.33
N GLU A 49 -11.58 5.37 -10.05
CA GLU A 49 -11.72 4.70 -8.75
C GLU A 49 -10.55 3.74 -8.45
N LEU A 50 -10.26 3.59 -7.16
CA LEU A 50 -9.50 2.49 -6.57
C LEU A 50 -10.48 1.54 -5.86
N GLN A 51 -10.41 0.24 -6.17
CA GLN A 51 -11.04 -0.82 -5.41
C GLN A 51 -9.95 -1.67 -4.77
N PHE A 52 -9.90 -1.69 -3.45
CA PHE A 52 -8.84 -2.38 -2.71
C PHE A 52 -9.42 -3.44 -1.78
N ILE A 53 -8.93 -4.68 -1.89
CA ILE A 53 -9.25 -5.79 -1.01
C ILE A 53 -8.03 -6.11 -0.14
N PHE A 54 -8.17 -5.98 1.17
CA PHE A 54 -7.20 -6.52 2.12
C PHE A 54 -7.33 -8.04 2.17
N THR A 55 -6.30 -8.74 1.68
CA THR A 55 -6.27 -10.22 1.59
C THR A 55 -6.12 -10.89 2.96
N SER A 56 -5.58 -10.18 3.95
CA SER A 56 -5.53 -10.56 5.36
C SER A 56 -6.51 -9.71 6.19
N PRO A 57 -7.02 -10.23 7.33
CA PRO A 57 -7.84 -9.43 8.24
C PRO A 57 -7.06 -8.21 8.71
N THR A 58 -7.57 -7.02 8.41
CA THR A 58 -6.93 -5.74 8.75
C THR A 58 -6.93 -5.46 10.25
N PHE A 59 -7.62 -6.28 11.07
CA PHE A 59 -7.80 -6.09 12.50
C PHE A 59 -7.91 -7.40 13.29
N THR A 60 -6.78 -7.98 13.71
CA THR A 60 -6.68 -8.58 15.04
C THR A 60 -6.00 -7.55 15.94
N ALA A 61 -6.80 -6.74 16.65
CA ALA A 61 -6.29 -5.82 17.69
C ALA A 61 -5.39 -6.52 18.73
N LYS A 62 -5.40 -7.87 18.78
CA LYS A 62 -4.50 -8.71 19.58
C LYS A 62 -3.09 -8.89 19.01
N GLU A 63 -2.88 -8.88 17.69
CA GLU A 63 -1.55 -9.20 17.13
C GLU A 63 -0.59 -8.00 17.08
N VAL A 64 -1.12 -6.77 17.14
CA VAL A 64 -0.32 -5.55 17.33
C VAL A 64 0.07 -5.36 18.80
N THR A 65 -0.66 -5.95 19.75
CA THR A 65 -0.30 -5.92 21.18
C THR A 65 0.59 -7.08 21.60
N ASP A 66 0.47 -8.26 20.99
CA ASP A 66 1.21 -9.46 21.43
C ASP A 66 2.64 -9.58 20.87
N LYS A 67 2.99 -8.82 19.80
CA LYS A 67 4.38 -8.66 19.37
C LYS A 67 5.10 -7.46 20.00
N ILE A 68 4.45 -6.73 20.90
CA ILE A 68 5.14 -5.93 21.93
C ILE A 68 5.55 -6.91 23.05
N ARG A 69 6.29 -7.96 22.67
CA ARG A 69 7.15 -8.61 23.65
C ARG A 69 8.09 -7.52 24.12
N LYS A 70 8.02 -7.26 25.42
CA LYS A 70 8.96 -6.49 26.22
C LYS A 70 10.39 -6.93 25.90
N GLU A 71 10.95 -6.47 24.79
CA GLU A 71 12.35 -6.14 24.77
C GLU A 71 12.44 -4.99 25.76
N ARG A 72 12.89 -5.38 26.95
CA ARG A 72 13.35 -4.50 28.01
C ARG A 72 13.99 -3.31 27.32
N LYS A 73 13.35 -2.14 27.39
CA LYS A 73 14.03 -0.87 27.18
C LYS A 73 15.07 -0.81 28.28
N GLU A 74 16.20 -1.43 28.06
CA GLU A 74 17.43 -0.97 28.66
C GLU A 74 17.61 0.42 28.06
N PHE A 75 17.16 1.41 28.83
CA PHE A 75 17.55 2.78 28.62
C PHE A 75 19.07 2.81 28.80
N HIS A 76 19.80 2.49 27.73
CA HIS A 76 21.17 2.92 27.60
C HIS A 76 21.09 4.43 27.44
N ILE A 77 21.23 5.14 28.56
CA ILE A 77 21.47 6.58 28.57
C ILE A 77 22.97 6.70 28.32
N PRO A 78 23.43 7.09 27.12
CA PRO A 78 24.83 7.42 26.93
C PRO A 78 25.09 8.63 27.83
N LYS A 79 25.87 8.42 28.88
CA LYS A 79 26.33 9.53 29.72
C LYS A 79 27.35 10.31 28.90
N ALA A 80 27.12 11.62 28.84
CA ALA A 80 28.02 12.67 28.37
C ALA A 80 28.26 12.74 26.85
N ASP A 81 27.27 13.32 26.15
CA ASP A 81 27.54 14.46 25.26
C ASP A 81 26.43 15.49 25.47
N ARG A 82 26.45 16.04 26.68
CA ARG A 82 25.73 17.25 27.05
C ARG A 82 26.59 18.40 26.52
N GLU A 83 26.01 19.22 25.66
CA GLU A 83 26.59 20.43 25.01
C GLU A 83 27.11 20.25 23.58
N ARG A 84 26.21 19.92 22.63
CA ARG A 84 26.19 20.48 21.25
C ARG A 84 25.03 19.90 20.44
N SER A 85 23.87 20.57 20.47
CA SER A 85 23.02 20.87 19.30
C SER A 85 21.70 21.46 19.80
N LEU A 86 21.76 22.73 20.21
CA LEU A 86 20.60 23.50 20.68
C LEU A 86 19.85 24.21 19.54
N TYR A 87 20.16 23.94 18.26
CA TYR A 87 19.43 24.49 17.12
C TYR A 87 19.49 23.53 15.92
N GLY A 88 18.37 22.88 15.61
CA GLY A 88 17.98 22.56 14.23
C GLY A 88 18.58 21.41 13.44
N SER A 89 18.73 20.21 14.00
CA SER A 89 18.92 19.02 13.15
C SER A 89 17.91 17.91 13.46
N GLU A 90 18.08 17.12 14.52
CA GLU A 90 17.30 15.88 14.64
C GLU A 90 15.86 16.10 15.11
N PHE A 91 15.64 16.95 16.11
CA PHE A 91 14.28 17.25 16.58
C PHE A 91 13.46 17.96 15.50
N GLU A 92 14.06 18.90 14.77
CA GLU A 92 13.41 19.58 13.64
C GLU A 92 13.16 18.64 12.47
N ILE A 93 14.10 17.72 12.16
CA ILE A 93 13.89 16.68 11.15
C ILE A 93 12.73 15.78 11.58
N GLN A 94 12.72 15.26 12.81
CA GLN A 94 11.63 14.42 13.33
C GLN A 94 10.29 15.17 13.36
N LEU A 95 10.29 16.44 13.79
CA LEU A 95 9.10 17.27 13.83
C LEU A 95 8.58 17.58 12.43
N ARG A 96 9.47 17.99 11.51
CA ARG A 96 9.17 18.19 10.09
C ARG A 96 8.63 16.91 9.48
N ASN A 97 9.22 15.76 9.77
CA ASN A 97 8.75 14.47 9.29
C ASN A 97 7.37 14.13 9.84
N LYS A 98 7.11 14.37 11.13
CA LYS A 98 5.76 14.21 11.71
C LYS A 98 4.74 15.16 11.09
N LEU A 99 5.12 16.41 10.84
CA LEU A 99 4.25 17.40 10.19
C LEU A 99 3.95 17.00 8.73
N THR A 100 4.98 16.57 7.99
CA THR A 100 4.85 16.04 6.63
C THR A 100 4.01 14.78 6.61
N GLN A 101 4.22 13.84 7.53
CA GLN A 101 3.40 12.63 7.66
C GLN A 101 1.94 12.97 7.92
N ARG A 102 1.66 13.93 8.80
CA ARG A 102 0.29 14.38 9.08
C ARG A 102 -0.36 15.03 7.85
N ALA A 103 0.41 15.81 7.09
CA ALA A 103 -0.06 16.40 5.83
C ALA A 103 -0.40 15.30 4.81
N ILE A 104 0.52 14.36 4.56
CA ILE A 104 0.32 13.22 3.64
C ILE A 104 -0.87 12.35 4.09
N ALA A 105 -0.96 12.02 5.38
CA ALA A 105 -2.06 11.23 5.92
C ALA A 105 -3.42 11.91 5.69
N LYS A 106 -3.48 13.24 5.87
CA LYS A 106 -4.70 14.02 5.61
C LYS A 106 -5.08 13.97 4.13
N GLU A 107 -4.14 14.24 3.24
CA GLU A 107 -4.39 14.21 1.80
C GLU A 107 -4.78 12.81 1.31
N CYS A 108 -4.11 11.77 1.81
CA CYS A 108 -4.44 10.38 1.54
C CYS A 108 -5.85 10.04 2.03
N ALA A 109 -6.23 10.43 3.25
CA ALA A 109 -7.58 10.23 3.76
C ALA A 109 -8.64 10.94 2.91
N ASP A 110 -8.37 12.18 2.51
CA ASP A 110 -9.28 12.97 1.67
C ASP A 110 -9.39 12.40 0.24
N TRP A 111 -8.31 11.84 -0.31
CA TRP A 111 -8.34 11.09 -1.57
C TRP A 111 -9.12 9.79 -1.44
N MET A 112 -8.85 9.01 -0.40
CA MET A 112 -9.52 7.73 -0.17
C MET A 112 -11.04 7.90 -0.10
N ARG A 113 -11.54 8.94 0.58
CA ARG A 113 -12.99 9.22 0.64
C ARG A 113 -13.63 9.53 -0.71
N ARG A 114 -12.87 10.10 -1.65
CA ARG A 114 -13.37 10.52 -2.97
C ARG A 114 -13.26 9.42 -4.01
N LYS A 115 -12.18 8.65 -3.96
CA LYS A 115 -11.73 7.80 -5.08
C LYS A 115 -11.55 6.34 -4.70
N ALA A 116 -11.46 5.99 -3.41
CA ALA A 116 -11.15 4.63 -3.00
C ALA A 116 -12.28 3.97 -2.24
N THR A 117 -12.51 2.69 -2.56
CA THR A 117 -13.33 1.80 -1.74
C THR A 117 -12.44 0.67 -1.23
N PHE A 118 -12.53 0.41 0.07
CA PHE A 118 -11.79 -0.66 0.73
C PHE A 118 -12.75 -1.75 1.22
N LYS A 119 -12.36 -3.00 1.00
CA LYS A 119 -12.98 -4.16 1.61
C LYS A 119 -11.92 -5.05 2.23
N SER A 120 -12.29 -5.84 3.22
CA SER A 120 -11.38 -6.82 3.82
C SER A 120 -11.92 -8.23 3.59
N ASN A 121 -11.00 -9.17 3.39
CA ASN A 121 -11.31 -10.59 3.30
C ASN A 121 -11.94 -11.05 4.62
N ARG A 122 -13.18 -11.53 4.52
CA ARG A 122 -13.96 -12.10 5.62
C ARG A 122 -13.77 -13.62 5.69
N SER A 123 -13.48 -14.24 4.56
CA SER A 123 -13.15 -15.65 4.51
C SER A 123 -11.80 -15.85 5.22
N LYS A 124 -11.68 -16.89 6.05
CA LYS A 124 -10.37 -17.30 6.61
C LYS A 124 -9.50 -17.99 5.55
N ALA A 125 -9.97 -18.07 4.31
CA ALA A 125 -9.27 -18.71 3.20
C ALA A 125 -8.22 -17.75 2.61
N PRO A 126 -7.08 -18.28 2.13
CA PRO A 126 -6.09 -17.49 1.45
C PRO A 126 -6.69 -16.87 0.17
N MET A 127 -6.37 -15.60 -0.07
CA MET A 127 -6.80 -14.88 -1.27
C MET A 127 -5.57 -14.57 -2.12
N GLN A 128 -5.70 -14.81 -3.43
CA GLN A 128 -4.65 -14.51 -4.38
C GLN A 128 -4.38 -13.00 -4.41
N GLN A 129 -3.10 -12.64 -4.44
CA GLN A 129 -2.61 -11.27 -4.35
C GLN A 129 -2.19 -10.75 -5.74
N PHE A 130 -2.85 -9.71 -6.22
CA PHE A 130 -2.65 -9.16 -7.57
C PHE A 130 -3.24 -7.75 -7.71
N ALA A 131 -2.90 -7.07 -8.80
CA ALA A 131 -3.58 -5.85 -9.23
C ALA A 131 -3.98 -5.91 -10.70
N CYS A 132 -5.05 -5.19 -11.04
CA CYS A 132 -5.48 -4.95 -12.40
C CYS A 132 -5.69 -3.44 -12.63
N VAL A 133 -5.19 -2.94 -13.74
CA VAL A 133 -5.50 -1.62 -14.28
C VAL A 133 -6.48 -1.81 -15.42
N GLN A 134 -7.72 -1.36 -15.23
CA GLN A 134 -8.72 -1.33 -16.28
C GLN A 134 -8.74 0.08 -16.90
N ALA A 135 -8.31 0.20 -18.15
CA ALA A 135 -8.29 1.45 -18.89
C ALA A 135 -8.87 1.26 -20.29
N ALA A 136 -9.35 2.34 -20.92
CA ALA A 136 -10.04 2.27 -22.20
C ALA A 136 -9.18 1.69 -23.35
N ALA A 137 -7.86 1.87 -23.29
CA ALA A 137 -6.94 1.42 -24.34
C ALA A 137 -6.43 -0.01 -24.11
N THR A 138 -5.95 -0.31 -22.91
CA THR A 138 -5.31 -1.59 -22.59
C THR A 138 -5.55 -1.91 -21.12
N GLU A 139 -5.98 -3.13 -20.85
CA GLU A 139 -6.08 -3.66 -19.50
C GLU A 139 -4.77 -4.36 -19.14
N THR A 140 -4.31 -4.22 -17.90
CA THR A 140 -3.04 -4.76 -17.44
C THR A 140 -3.22 -5.46 -16.10
N ALA A 141 -2.60 -6.61 -15.90
CA ALA A 141 -2.55 -7.34 -14.64
C ALA A 141 -1.11 -7.46 -14.11
N TYR A 142 -0.96 -7.36 -12.79
CA TYR A 142 0.32 -7.46 -12.06
C TYR A 142 0.23 -8.55 -11.00
N MET A 143 1.18 -9.50 -11.02
CA MET A 143 1.22 -10.58 -10.01
C MET A 143 2.58 -11.27 -9.85
N PRO A 144 2.88 -11.77 -8.63
CA PRO A 144 2.14 -11.50 -7.39
C PRO A 144 2.28 -10.02 -6.97
N LEU A 145 1.31 -9.49 -6.24
CA LEU A 145 1.41 -8.16 -5.63
C LEU A 145 1.12 -8.24 -4.13
N HIS A 146 2.17 -8.36 -3.31
CA HIS A 146 2.03 -8.62 -1.88
C HIS A 146 1.40 -7.47 -1.10
N GLY A 147 1.79 -6.26 -1.42
CA GLY A 147 1.33 -5.03 -0.78
C GLY A 147 1.32 -3.86 -1.76
N PHE A 148 0.75 -2.76 -1.30
CA PHE A 148 0.82 -1.45 -1.94
C PHE A 148 1.62 -0.52 -1.02
N THR A 149 2.93 -0.76 -0.98
CA THR A 149 3.89 -0.03 -0.12
C THR A 149 5.05 0.51 -0.93
N ALA A 150 5.82 1.47 -0.38
CA ALA A 150 7.00 1.99 -1.07
C ALA A 150 8.03 0.88 -1.37
N VAL A 151 8.09 -0.17 -0.55
CA VAL A 151 8.91 -1.37 -0.78
C VAL A 151 8.39 -2.18 -1.97
N ASP A 152 7.08 -2.48 -1.99
CA ASP A 152 6.48 -3.25 -3.09
C ASP A 152 6.55 -2.52 -4.44
N LEU A 153 6.49 -1.18 -4.41
CA LEU A 153 6.66 -0.32 -5.59
C LEU A 153 8.12 -0.19 -6.05
N GLY A 154 9.09 -0.69 -5.28
CA GLY A 154 10.52 -0.61 -5.59
C GLY A 154 11.19 0.72 -5.23
N TYR A 155 10.52 1.61 -4.48
CA TYR A 155 11.07 2.90 -4.05
C TYR A 155 11.84 2.83 -2.72
N GLN A 156 11.76 1.70 -2.03
CA GLN A 156 12.51 1.43 -0.81
C GLN A 156 13.04 0.00 -0.83
N GLN A 157 14.22 -0.20 -0.24
CA GLN A 157 14.79 -1.54 -0.09
C GLN A 157 13.98 -2.33 0.95
N GLY A 158 13.46 -3.48 0.53
CA GLY A 158 12.79 -4.44 1.41
C GLY A 158 13.75 -5.46 2.02
N ASN A 159 13.23 -6.28 2.92
CA ASN A 159 13.94 -7.44 3.50
C ASN A 159 13.61 -8.76 2.77
N ALA A 160 12.89 -8.70 1.64
CA ALA A 160 12.59 -9.88 0.84
C ALA A 160 13.83 -10.27 0.03
N VAL A 161 14.20 -11.55 0.09
CA VAL A 161 15.32 -12.11 -0.68
C VAL A 161 15.02 -12.08 -2.19
N SER A 162 13.74 -12.14 -2.58
CA SER A 162 13.28 -12.04 -3.96
C SER A 162 11.86 -11.47 -3.99
N ASN A 163 11.58 -10.57 -4.94
CA ASN A 163 10.26 -10.00 -5.18
C ASN A 163 10.09 -9.67 -6.67
N LEU A 164 9.69 -10.68 -7.46
CA LEU A 164 9.41 -10.51 -8.89
C LEU A 164 7.92 -10.31 -9.12
N VAL A 165 7.58 -9.36 -9.99
CA VAL A 165 6.21 -9.10 -10.43
C VAL A 165 6.11 -9.30 -11.94
N ASN A 166 5.17 -10.14 -12.37
CA ASN A 166 4.83 -10.29 -13.78
C ASN A 166 3.78 -9.25 -14.15
N LYS A 167 4.01 -8.54 -15.25
CA LYS A 167 3.05 -7.68 -15.92
C LYS A 167 2.51 -8.39 -17.16
N MET A 168 1.20 -8.42 -17.30
CA MET A 168 0.51 -9.06 -18.42
C MET A 168 -0.59 -8.15 -18.93
N ASP A 169 -0.62 -7.94 -20.24
CA ASP A 169 -1.53 -7.07 -20.98
C ASP A 169 -2.30 -7.83 -22.07
N GLU A 170 -2.13 -9.15 -22.12
CA GLU A 170 -2.86 -10.01 -23.04
C GLU A 170 -4.33 -10.10 -22.60
N PRO A 171 -5.30 -9.79 -23.49
CA PRO A 171 -6.71 -9.64 -23.12
C PRO A 171 -7.35 -10.84 -22.42
N THR A 172 -7.05 -12.08 -22.84
CA THR A 172 -7.68 -13.26 -22.23
C THR A 172 -7.19 -13.48 -20.81
N PHE A 173 -5.91 -13.23 -20.57
CA PHE A 173 -5.31 -13.31 -19.25
C PHE A 173 -5.83 -12.21 -18.34
N THR A 174 -5.78 -10.94 -18.77
CA THR A 174 -6.23 -9.81 -17.95
C THR A 174 -7.72 -9.88 -17.61
N ALA A 175 -8.57 -10.32 -18.56
CA ALA A 175 -9.99 -10.54 -18.33
C ALA A 175 -10.25 -11.58 -17.22
N THR A 176 -9.42 -12.63 -17.14
CA THR A 176 -9.54 -13.66 -16.10
C THR A 176 -9.36 -13.06 -14.70
N TYR A 177 -8.32 -12.23 -14.50
CA TYR A 177 -8.07 -11.59 -13.20
C TYR A 177 -9.08 -10.50 -12.86
N LEU A 178 -9.53 -9.73 -13.86
CA LEU A 178 -10.59 -8.75 -13.66
C LEU A 178 -11.90 -9.44 -13.26
N SER A 179 -12.26 -10.55 -13.91
CA SER A 179 -13.43 -11.34 -13.55
C SER A 179 -13.32 -11.89 -12.13
N LEU A 180 -12.17 -12.48 -11.78
CA LEU A 180 -11.91 -12.98 -10.43
C LEU A 180 -12.06 -11.86 -9.38
N PHE A 181 -11.44 -10.70 -9.62
CA PHE A 181 -11.55 -9.56 -8.71
C PHE A 181 -13.01 -9.13 -8.54
N ASN A 182 -13.75 -8.98 -9.65
CA ASN A 182 -15.14 -8.55 -9.62
C ASN A 182 -16.05 -9.54 -8.88
N GLN A 183 -15.83 -10.84 -9.08
CA GLN A 183 -16.55 -11.89 -8.35
C GLN A 183 -16.30 -11.80 -6.85
N ILE A 184 -15.03 -11.72 -6.43
CA ILE A 184 -14.68 -11.57 -5.01
C ILE A 184 -15.26 -10.27 -4.47
N TRP A 185 -15.15 -9.17 -5.21
CA TRP A 185 -15.60 -7.85 -4.80
C TRP A 185 -17.11 -7.77 -4.58
N GLN A 186 -17.91 -8.46 -5.40
CA GLN A 186 -19.36 -8.44 -5.32
C GLN A 186 -19.93 -9.43 -4.31
N ASP A 187 -19.13 -10.37 -3.81
CA ASP A 187 -19.56 -11.42 -2.89
C ASP A 187 -19.47 -10.97 -1.41
N PRO A 188 -20.61 -10.73 -0.73
CA PRO A 188 -20.64 -10.27 0.66
C PRO A 188 -20.21 -11.34 1.68
N GLU A 189 -20.17 -12.62 1.29
CA GLU A 189 -19.64 -13.69 2.14
C GLU A 189 -18.12 -13.67 2.16
N ASN A 190 -17.50 -13.32 1.03
CA ASN A 190 -16.05 -13.28 0.89
C ASN A 190 -15.44 -11.95 1.37
N VAL A 191 -16.10 -10.82 1.13
CA VAL A 191 -15.56 -9.50 1.49
C VAL A 191 -16.58 -8.60 2.17
N ARG A 192 -16.10 -7.76 3.09
CA ARG A 192 -16.92 -6.77 3.78
C ARG A 192 -16.29 -5.38 3.68
N ALA A 193 -17.11 -4.38 3.38
CA ALA A 193 -16.68 -2.98 3.52
C ALA A 193 -16.47 -2.66 5.00
N ASP A 194 -15.30 -2.15 5.34
CA ASP A 194 -15.03 -1.62 6.69
C ASP A 194 -15.09 -0.09 6.64
N PRO A 195 -16.16 0.53 7.18
CA PRO A 195 -16.31 1.98 7.15
C PRO A 195 -15.19 2.71 7.89
N ASN A 196 -14.46 2.05 8.80
CA ASN A 196 -13.35 2.69 9.51
C ASN A 196 -12.08 2.83 8.65
N LEU A 197 -11.93 2.04 7.59
CA LEU A 197 -10.76 2.11 6.70
C LEU A 197 -10.77 3.37 5.83
N SER A 198 -11.95 3.83 5.40
CA SER A 198 -12.10 5.07 4.62
C SER A 198 -11.78 6.35 5.42
N HIS A 199 -11.79 6.26 6.76
CA HIS A 199 -11.55 7.40 7.66
C HIS A 199 -10.15 7.42 8.26
N ARG A 200 -9.41 6.31 8.18
CA ARG A 200 -8.07 6.18 8.73
C ARG A 200 -7.09 6.01 7.57
N ALA A 201 -6.26 7.03 7.33
CA ALA A 201 -4.99 6.85 6.60
C ALA A 201 -3.91 6.20 7.49
N ASP A 202 -4.19 6.08 8.79
CA ASP A 202 -3.34 5.50 9.81
C ASP A 202 -3.19 3.96 9.88
N PRO A 203 -3.89 3.07 9.12
CA PRO A 203 -3.79 1.63 9.39
C PRO A 203 -2.38 1.06 9.28
N ILE A 204 -1.42 1.80 8.70
CA ILE A 204 -0.04 1.35 8.45
C ILE A 204 0.97 2.46 8.81
N LEU A 205 0.73 3.14 9.94
CA LEU A 205 1.72 4.01 10.58
C LEU A 205 2.18 3.42 11.91
N SER A 206 2.90 2.31 11.84
CA SER A 206 4.01 2.07 12.76
C SER A 206 4.84 0.93 12.20
N GLN A 207 5.88 1.23 11.42
CA GLN A 207 7.21 0.60 11.49
C GLN A 207 8.17 1.48 10.68
N GLY A 208 9.22 1.98 11.32
CA GLY A 208 10.33 2.69 10.68
C GLY A 208 10.54 4.14 11.12
N TRP A 209 10.92 4.34 12.39
CA TRP A 209 12.07 5.17 12.74
C TRP A 209 13.01 4.27 13.53
#